data_AF-A0A271JF03-F1
#
_entry.id   AF-A0A271JF03-F1
#
_cell.length_a   1.000
_cell.length_b   1.000
_cell.length_c   1.000
_cell.angle_alpha   90.00
_cell.angle_beta   90.00
_cell.angle_gamma   90.00
#
_symmetry.space_group_name_H-M   'P 1'
#
loop_
_entity.id
_entity.type
_entity.pdbx_description
1 polymer ?
#
loop_
_entity_poly.entity_id
_entity_poly.type
_entity_poly.pdbx_seq_one_letter_code
_entity_poly.pdbx_strand_id
1 'polypeptide(L)'
;MRFSVCINQVPDVAAPSQVRDGQLILDAGRVVLDAYAASAVEAALVLQEAHGGEVEVVLVGPAKASETIRKALAMGADTGVHLLVADDAALDSGTVTALLADHLRDATPDVVLLGKQSQDTDAGLVGGMLAEALGRPYATNAVALAQEGDALVVTRQGDRGQEVIHLPAPCLVTCSNDMNDPRIPKLKNIMASKKKPVETREVMPGAPALRTVAYEMPPAREPGRTIPGEPADAARDLVRLLADEARAI
;
A
#
# COMPACT_ATOMS: atom_id res chain seq x y z
N MET A 1 -4.41 0.40 -21.76
CA MET A 1 -5.40 0.50 -20.65
C MET A 1 -5.19 1.81 -19.92
N ARG A 2 -6.22 2.39 -19.31
CA ARG A 2 -6.12 3.50 -18.35
C ARG A 2 -6.05 2.93 -16.94
N PHE A 3 -4.97 3.26 -16.22
CA PHE A 3 -4.73 2.85 -14.85
C PHE A 3 -5.05 3.99 -13.89
N SER A 4 -5.72 3.68 -12.78
CA SER A 4 -5.83 4.57 -11.62
C SER A 4 -5.21 3.89 -10.41
N VAL A 5 -4.15 4.46 -9.87
CA VAL A 5 -3.40 3.88 -8.75
C VAL A 5 -3.70 4.67 -7.49
N CYS A 6 -4.41 4.07 -6.54
CA CYS A 6 -4.67 4.71 -5.26
C CYS A 6 -3.42 4.56 -4.37
N ILE A 7 -2.86 5.69 -3.97
CA ILE A 7 -1.63 5.77 -3.18
C ILE A 7 -1.90 6.37 -1.80
N ASN A 8 -1.07 6.03 -0.82
CA ASN A 8 -1.16 6.58 0.53
C ASN A 8 0.17 7.25 0.96
N GLN A 9 0.06 8.29 1.78
CA GLN A 9 1.19 8.85 2.51
C GLN A 9 1.24 8.21 3.90
N VAL A 10 2.35 7.58 4.24
CA VAL A 10 2.51 6.89 5.53
C VAL A 10 3.71 7.44 6.29
N PRO A 11 3.73 7.32 7.63
CA PRO A 11 4.94 7.54 8.41
C PRO A 11 6.07 6.61 7.93
N ASP A 12 7.30 7.10 7.97
CA ASP A 12 8.48 6.27 7.73
C ASP A 12 8.60 5.23 8.86
N VAL A 13 8.28 3.97 8.56
CA VAL A 13 8.33 2.87 9.54
C VAL A 13 9.75 2.57 10.04
N ALA A 14 10.79 3.08 9.39
CA ALA A 14 12.16 3.03 9.90
C ALA A 14 12.47 4.15 10.92
N ALA A 15 11.59 5.14 11.07
CA ALA A 15 11.70 6.15 12.09
C ALA A 15 11.26 5.60 13.46
N PRO A 16 11.91 6.00 14.56
CA PRO A 16 11.48 5.60 15.90
C PRO A 16 10.03 6.04 16.19
N SER A 17 9.27 5.17 16.82
CA SER A 17 7.95 5.48 17.38
C SER A 17 7.97 5.34 18.90
N GLN A 18 7.08 6.07 19.57
CA GLN A 18 6.91 5.97 21.02
C GLN A 18 5.42 5.98 21.35
N VAL A 19 5.06 5.35 22.46
CA VAL A 19 3.73 5.48 23.05
C VAL A 19 3.87 6.21 24.38
N ARG A 20 3.09 7.28 24.57
CA ARG A 20 3.03 8.04 25.82
C ARG A 20 1.59 8.32 26.16
N ASP A 21 1.18 8.00 27.38
CA ASP A 21 -0.19 8.23 27.88
C ASP A 21 -1.28 7.68 26.94
N GLY A 22 -1.02 6.50 26.35
CA GLY A 22 -1.90 5.85 25.38
C GLY A 22 -1.91 6.48 23.98
N GLN A 23 -1.08 7.48 23.71
CA GLN A 23 -0.96 8.13 22.40
C GLN A 23 0.29 7.68 21.67
N LEU A 24 0.14 7.40 20.37
CA LEU A 24 1.25 7.13 19.47
C LEU A 24 1.91 8.45 19.06
N ILE A 25 3.21 8.55 19.30
CA ILE A 25 4.05 9.68 18.94
C ILE A 25 4.97 9.25 17.80
N LEU A 26 4.81 9.92 16.66
CA LEU A 26 5.59 9.70 15.44
C LEU A 26 6.37 10.97 15.07
N ASP A 27 7.45 10.81 14.32
CA ASP A 27 8.12 11.94 13.68
C ASP A 27 7.28 12.44 12.50
N ALA A 28 6.43 13.44 12.77
CA ALA A 28 5.53 14.03 11.79
C ALA A 28 6.25 14.59 10.54
N GLY A 29 7.56 14.81 10.59
CA GLY A 29 8.37 15.25 9.46
C GLY A 29 8.73 14.13 8.48
N ARG A 30 8.75 12.87 8.92
CA ARG A 30 9.23 11.73 8.14
C ARG A 30 8.07 10.91 7.59
N VAL A 31 7.59 11.33 6.43
CA VAL A 31 6.52 10.65 5.67
C VAL A 31 7.01 10.21 4.29
N VAL A 32 6.52 9.05 3.86
CA VAL A 32 6.94 8.40 2.62
C VAL A 32 5.72 8.00 1.78
N LEU A 33 5.96 7.71 0.50
CA LEU A 33 5.00 6.96 -0.30
C LEU A 33 4.97 5.55 0.25
N ASP A 34 3.79 5.04 0.57
CA ASP A 34 3.60 3.66 1.03
C ASP A 34 4.27 2.66 0.08
N ALA A 35 5.02 1.68 0.62
CA ALA A 35 5.82 0.76 -0.19
C ALA A 35 4.97 -0.16 -1.08
N TYR A 36 3.77 -0.56 -0.62
CA TYR A 36 2.84 -1.33 -1.45
C TYR A 36 2.28 -0.45 -2.58
N ALA A 37 1.93 0.80 -2.27
CA ALA A 37 1.50 1.77 -3.27
C ALA A 37 2.61 2.09 -4.29
N ALA A 38 3.87 2.23 -3.86
CA ALA A 38 5.00 2.42 -4.76
C ALA A 38 5.17 1.26 -5.74
N SER A 39 4.98 0.02 -5.27
CA SER A 39 5.01 -1.18 -6.10
C SER A 39 3.86 -1.24 -7.10
N ALA A 40 2.66 -0.80 -6.68
CA ALA A 40 1.51 -0.66 -7.57
C ALA A 40 1.73 0.40 -8.67
N VAL A 41 2.33 1.55 -8.31
CA VAL A 41 2.72 2.58 -9.29
C VAL A 41 3.74 2.03 -10.28
N GLU A 42 4.80 1.37 -9.81
CA GLU A 42 5.80 0.76 -10.69
C GLU A 42 5.17 -0.24 -11.66
N ALA A 43 4.29 -1.11 -11.17
CA ALA A 43 3.63 -2.11 -12.01
C ALA A 43 2.77 -1.45 -13.11
N ALA A 44 2.02 -0.39 -12.79
CA ALA A 44 1.27 0.37 -13.77
C ALA A 44 2.18 1.00 -14.83
N LEU A 45 3.32 1.58 -14.41
CA LEU A 45 4.28 2.20 -15.32
C LEU A 45 4.94 1.19 -16.26
N VAL A 46 5.30 0.01 -15.77
CA VAL A 46 5.86 -1.06 -16.60
C VAL A 46 4.84 -1.52 -17.65
N LEU A 47 3.57 -1.69 -17.27
CA LEU A 47 2.50 -2.03 -18.20
C LEU A 47 2.25 -0.92 -19.23
N GLN A 48 2.26 0.35 -18.79
CA GLN A 48 2.16 1.51 -19.67
C GLN A 48 3.31 1.56 -20.67
N GLU A 49 4.55 1.29 -20.25
CA GLU A 49 5.72 1.29 -21.13
C GLU A 49 5.65 0.17 -22.18
N ALA A 50 5.12 -1.00 -21.80
CA ALA A 50 5.00 -2.16 -22.67
C ALA A 50 3.82 -2.09 -23.65
N HIS A 51 2.69 -1.52 -23.23
CA HIS A 51 1.41 -1.60 -23.94
C HIS A 51 0.78 -0.24 -24.26
N GLY A 52 1.38 0.86 -23.82
CA GLY A 52 0.79 2.18 -23.86
C GLY A 52 -0.32 2.36 -22.81
N GLY A 53 -0.92 3.55 -22.80
CA GLY A 53 -1.95 3.92 -21.84
C GLY A 53 -1.56 5.13 -21.01
N GLU A 54 -2.29 5.33 -19.93
CA GLU A 54 -2.13 6.46 -19.01
C GLU A 54 -2.23 5.97 -17.57
N VAL A 55 -1.39 6.53 -16.70
CA VAL A 55 -1.34 6.23 -15.27
C VAL A 55 -1.69 7.47 -14.48
N GLU A 56 -2.88 7.47 -13.89
CA GLU A 56 -3.34 8.44 -12.91
C GLU A 56 -3.03 7.94 -11.49
N VAL A 57 -2.57 8.82 -10.60
CA VAL A 57 -2.42 8.50 -9.17
C VAL A 57 -3.43 9.28 -8.34
N VAL A 58 -4.09 8.61 -7.39
CA VAL A 58 -5.15 9.21 -6.57
C VAL A 58 -4.76 9.08 -5.10
N LEU A 59 -4.85 10.17 -4.35
CA LEU A 59 -4.55 10.20 -2.92
C LEU A 59 -5.66 10.92 -2.16
N VAL A 60 -6.11 10.33 -1.05
CA VAL A 60 -6.93 10.98 -0.02
C VAL A 60 -6.01 11.41 1.11
N GLY A 61 -6.07 12.67 1.53
CA GLY A 61 -5.27 13.15 2.65
C GLY A 61 -5.17 14.67 2.73
N PRO A 62 -4.48 15.21 3.75
CA PRO A 62 -4.38 16.63 4.00
C PRO A 62 -3.44 17.29 2.99
N ALA A 63 -3.32 18.62 3.06
CA ALA A 63 -2.50 19.40 2.12
C ALA A 63 -1.05 18.86 1.96
N LYS A 64 -0.45 18.35 3.05
CA LYS A 64 0.90 17.78 3.07
C LYS A 64 1.05 16.50 2.24
N ALA A 65 -0.03 15.76 2.03
CA ALA A 65 -0.01 14.53 1.25
C ALA A 65 0.22 14.78 -0.26
N SER A 66 0.08 16.03 -0.73
CA SER A 66 0.44 16.44 -2.09
C SER A 66 1.91 16.15 -2.43
N GLU A 67 2.82 16.15 -1.45
CA GLU A 67 4.23 15.78 -1.66
C GLU A 67 4.36 14.32 -2.13
N THR A 68 3.51 13.42 -1.62
CA THR A 68 3.50 12.00 -2.01
C THR A 68 2.99 11.82 -3.44
N ILE A 69 1.97 12.58 -3.86
CA ILE A 69 1.52 12.63 -5.26
C ILE A 69 2.69 13.05 -6.17
N ARG A 70 3.45 14.08 -5.79
CA ARG A 70 4.60 14.55 -6.57
C ARG A 70 5.72 13.52 -6.66
N LYS A 71 5.92 12.68 -5.64
CA LYS A 71 6.85 11.54 -5.69
C LYS A 71 6.42 10.53 -6.74
N ALA A 72 5.14 10.13 -6.77
CA ALA A 72 4.63 9.18 -7.76
C ALA A 72 4.66 9.75 -9.20
N LEU A 73 4.33 11.02 -9.39
CA LEU A 73 4.49 11.72 -10.67
C LEU A 73 5.95 11.78 -11.15
N ALA A 74 6.90 11.86 -10.22
CA ALA A 74 8.33 11.82 -10.50
C ALA A 74 8.83 10.41 -10.86
N MET A 75 8.17 9.35 -10.37
CA MET A 75 8.43 7.97 -10.81
C MET A 75 8.06 7.82 -12.29
N GLY A 76 6.90 8.32 -12.69
CA GLY A 76 6.49 8.27 -14.09
C GLY A 76 5.03 8.62 -14.35
N ALA A 77 4.16 8.55 -13.34
CA ALA A 77 2.71 8.73 -13.51
C ALA A 77 2.36 10.04 -14.22
N ASP A 78 1.34 10.01 -15.06
CA ASP A 78 0.99 11.09 -15.99
C ASP A 78 0.28 12.25 -15.29
N THR A 79 -0.72 11.91 -14.47
CA THR A 79 -1.62 12.85 -13.79
C THR A 79 -1.84 12.44 -12.34
N GLY A 80 -2.23 13.40 -11.51
CA GLY A 80 -2.53 13.15 -10.09
C GLY A 80 -3.86 13.76 -9.68
N VAL A 81 -4.54 13.10 -8.74
CA VAL A 81 -5.76 13.58 -8.10
C VAL A 81 -5.53 13.62 -6.59
N HIS A 82 -5.74 14.78 -6.00
CA HIS A 82 -5.71 14.99 -4.57
C HIS A 82 -7.13 15.21 -4.06
N LEU A 83 -7.67 14.20 -3.40
CA LEU A 83 -8.89 14.30 -2.61
C LEU A 83 -8.52 14.89 -1.25
N LEU A 84 -8.55 16.22 -1.19
CA LEU A 84 -8.07 17.02 -0.07
C LEU A 84 -9.08 17.01 1.08
N VAL A 85 -8.66 16.48 2.22
CA VAL A 85 -9.39 16.57 3.49
C VAL A 85 -8.71 17.58 4.43
N ALA A 86 -9.46 18.08 5.41
CA ALA A 86 -8.92 19.05 6.37
C ALA A 86 -7.80 18.45 7.25
N ASP A 87 -8.02 17.24 7.74
CA ASP A 87 -7.09 16.44 8.54
C ASP A 87 -7.39 14.94 8.38
N ASP A 88 -6.58 14.10 9.03
CA ASP A 88 -6.68 12.65 8.97
C ASP A 88 -7.61 12.04 10.04
N ALA A 89 -8.21 12.85 10.93
CA ALA A 89 -8.91 12.34 12.12
C ALA A 89 -10.20 11.58 11.78
N ALA A 90 -10.82 11.90 10.64
CA ALA A 90 -12.01 11.23 10.14
C ALA A 90 -11.72 10.17 9.07
N LEU A 91 -10.43 9.85 8.83
CA LEU A 91 -10.05 8.82 7.86
C LEU A 91 -9.99 7.44 8.54
N ASP A 92 -10.80 6.53 8.03
CA ASP A 92 -10.68 5.10 8.24
C ASP A 92 -10.85 4.37 6.89
N SER A 93 -10.73 3.04 6.90
CA SER A 93 -10.87 2.27 5.65
C SER A 93 -12.22 2.50 4.94
N GLY A 94 -13.30 2.73 5.69
CA GLY A 94 -14.63 2.97 5.15
C GLY A 94 -14.78 4.35 4.52
N THR A 95 -14.35 5.40 5.23
CA THR A 95 -14.43 6.78 4.72
C THR A 95 -13.50 6.99 3.53
N VAL A 96 -12.28 6.44 3.56
CA VAL A 96 -11.36 6.44 2.41
C VAL A 96 -11.95 5.69 1.22
N THR A 97 -12.56 4.52 1.43
CA THR A 97 -13.23 3.76 0.37
C THR A 97 -14.34 4.56 -0.28
N ALA A 98 -15.18 5.24 0.51
CA ALA A 98 -16.29 6.04 -0.02
C ALA A 98 -15.79 7.18 -0.92
N LEU A 99 -14.75 7.89 -0.49
CA LEU A 99 -14.14 8.99 -1.24
C LEU A 99 -13.48 8.50 -2.55
N LEU A 100 -12.73 7.39 -2.50
CA LEU A 100 -12.12 6.79 -3.68
C LEU A 100 -13.17 6.26 -4.66
N ALA A 101 -14.22 5.59 -4.15
CA ALA A 101 -15.29 5.05 -4.97
C ALA A 101 -16.06 6.15 -5.72
N ASP A 102 -16.30 7.30 -5.08
CA ASP A 102 -16.92 8.47 -5.71
C ASP A 102 -16.09 8.94 -6.91
N HIS A 103 -14.79 9.19 -6.71
CA HIS A 103 -13.89 9.59 -7.78
C HIS A 103 -13.80 8.54 -8.92
N LEU A 104 -13.66 7.26 -8.58
CA LEU A 104 -13.45 6.18 -9.55
C LEU A 104 -14.68 5.85 -10.40
N ARG A 105 -15.90 6.17 -9.92
CA ARG A 105 -17.12 6.05 -10.73
C ARG A 105 -17.13 7.04 -11.89
N ASP A 106 -16.63 8.25 -11.68
CA ASP A 106 -16.52 9.26 -12.73
C ASP A 106 -15.29 9.02 -13.62
N ALA A 107 -14.16 8.67 -13.01
CA ALA A 107 -12.91 8.45 -13.73
C ALA A 107 -12.96 7.24 -14.68
N THR A 108 -13.77 6.23 -14.38
CA THR A 108 -13.99 5.01 -15.19
C THR A 108 -12.69 4.34 -15.72
N PRO A 109 -11.66 4.10 -14.89
CA PRO A 109 -10.43 3.45 -15.36
C PRO A 109 -10.66 1.98 -15.71
N ASP A 110 -9.83 1.43 -16.60
CA ASP A 110 -9.82 0.01 -16.95
C ASP A 110 -9.28 -0.83 -15.78
N VAL A 111 -8.24 -0.34 -15.10
CA VAL A 111 -7.60 -1.06 -14.00
C VAL A 111 -7.39 -0.11 -12.82
N VAL A 112 -7.87 -0.52 -11.64
CA VAL A 112 -7.57 0.15 -10.38
C VAL A 112 -6.51 -0.66 -9.63
N LEU A 113 -5.39 -0.04 -9.28
CA LEU A 113 -4.35 -0.67 -8.47
C LEU A 113 -4.24 0.01 -7.11
N LEU A 114 -4.06 -0.77 -6.05
CA LEU A 114 -3.74 -0.27 -4.72
C LEU A 114 -2.64 -1.12 -4.10
N GLY A 115 -2.01 -0.63 -3.02
CA GLY A 115 -1.26 -1.51 -2.15
C GLY A 115 -2.14 -2.56 -1.47
N LYS A 116 -1.60 -3.75 -1.19
CA LYS A 116 -2.26 -4.82 -0.42
C LYS A 116 -2.78 -4.34 0.92
N GLN A 117 -1.95 -3.57 1.62
CA GLN A 117 -2.24 -2.93 2.90
C GLN A 117 -1.44 -1.64 2.96
N SER A 118 -1.67 -0.81 3.98
CA SER A 118 -0.89 0.40 4.19
C SER A 118 -0.05 0.29 5.44
N GLN A 119 1.19 0.75 5.39
CA GLN A 119 2.19 0.56 6.45
C GLN A 119 1.89 1.33 7.74
N ASP A 120 0.92 2.24 7.73
CA ASP A 120 0.51 3.03 8.90
C ASP A 120 -0.41 2.25 9.86
N THR A 121 -1.40 1.56 9.29
CA THR A 121 -2.51 0.90 10.02
C THR A 121 -2.52 -0.60 9.83
N ASP A 122 -1.83 -1.09 8.80
CA ASP A 122 -1.78 -2.49 8.37
C ASP A 122 -3.15 -3.12 8.07
N ALA A 123 -4.20 -2.31 7.89
CA ALA A 123 -5.57 -2.77 7.88
C ALA A 123 -5.91 -3.68 6.68
N GLY A 124 -5.38 -3.37 5.49
CA GLY A 124 -5.60 -4.19 4.29
C GLY A 124 -7.06 -4.25 3.78
N LEU A 125 -7.93 -3.34 4.21
CA LEU A 125 -9.38 -3.42 3.93
C LEU A 125 -9.82 -2.67 2.66
N VAL A 126 -9.19 -1.53 2.35
CA VAL A 126 -9.66 -0.59 1.32
C VAL A 126 -9.83 -1.25 -0.05
N GLY A 127 -8.89 -2.09 -0.48
CA GLY A 127 -8.94 -2.73 -1.80
C GLY A 127 -10.20 -3.59 -2.00
N GLY A 128 -10.50 -4.47 -1.04
CA GLY A 128 -11.70 -5.31 -1.10
C GLY A 128 -13.00 -4.51 -0.96
N MET A 129 -13.04 -3.54 -0.03
CA MET A 129 -14.20 -2.66 0.14
C MET A 129 -14.49 -1.84 -1.12
N LEU A 130 -13.45 -1.36 -1.79
CA LEU A 130 -13.56 -0.58 -3.02
C LEU A 130 -14.04 -1.43 -4.20
N ALA A 131 -13.56 -2.67 -4.32
CA ALA A 131 -14.04 -3.61 -5.33
C ALA A 131 -15.54 -3.87 -5.19
N GLU A 132 -16.02 -4.10 -3.97
CA GLU A 132 -17.45 -4.28 -3.66
C GLU A 132 -18.24 -3.00 -3.98
N ALA A 133 -17.76 -1.83 -3.53
CA ALA A 133 -18.43 -0.54 -3.75
C ALA A 133 -18.55 -0.13 -5.22
N LEU A 134 -17.65 -0.64 -6.09
CA LEU A 134 -17.64 -0.43 -7.53
C LEU A 134 -18.25 -1.60 -8.33
N GLY A 135 -18.55 -2.72 -7.68
CA GLY A 135 -19.04 -3.94 -8.34
C GLY A 135 -18.06 -4.52 -9.37
N ARG A 136 -16.75 -4.48 -9.09
CA ARG A 136 -15.69 -4.88 -10.05
C ARG A 136 -15.03 -6.22 -9.67
N PRO A 137 -14.62 -7.05 -10.65
CA PRO A 137 -13.73 -8.19 -10.42
C PRO A 137 -12.48 -7.77 -9.64
N TYR A 138 -12.08 -8.60 -8.69
CA TYR A 138 -11.01 -8.30 -7.74
C TYR A 138 -10.04 -9.47 -7.58
N ALA A 139 -8.74 -9.17 -7.64
CA ALA A 139 -7.67 -10.07 -7.21
C ALA A 139 -6.80 -9.37 -6.14
N THR A 140 -6.46 -10.10 -5.07
CA THR A 140 -5.64 -9.56 -3.98
C THR A 140 -4.23 -10.10 -4.03
N ASN A 141 -3.29 -9.40 -3.39
CA ASN A 141 -1.92 -9.88 -3.12
C ASN A 141 -1.17 -10.30 -4.39
N ALA A 142 -1.20 -9.44 -5.41
CA ALA A 142 -0.47 -9.64 -6.66
C ALA A 142 1.05 -9.55 -6.42
N VAL A 143 1.77 -10.55 -6.90
CA VAL A 143 3.24 -10.60 -6.94
C VAL A 143 3.80 -10.51 -8.36
N ALA A 144 2.95 -10.54 -9.39
CA ALA A 144 3.28 -10.11 -10.75
C ALA A 144 2.01 -9.68 -11.50
N LEU A 145 2.16 -8.77 -12.46
CA LEU A 145 1.10 -8.33 -13.36
C LEU A 145 1.59 -8.41 -14.80
N ALA A 146 0.73 -8.89 -15.70
CA ALA A 146 0.90 -8.86 -17.14
C ALA A 146 -0.41 -8.46 -17.82
N GLN A 147 -0.36 -8.02 -19.07
CA GLN A 147 -1.55 -7.73 -19.87
C GLN A 147 -1.63 -8.69 -21.05
N GLU A 148 -2.80 -9.31 -21.23
CA GLU A 148 -3.11 -10.17 -22.37
C GLU A 148 -4.41 -9.72 -23.04
N GLY A 149 -4.28 -9.03 -24.18
CA GLY A 149 -5.42 -8.38 -24.84
C GLY A 149 -6.07 -7.35 -23.90
N ASP A 150 -7.35 -7.57 -23.60
CA ASP A 150 -8.18 -6.72 -22.74
C ASP A 150 -8.25 -7.22 -21.29
N ALA A 151 -7.52 -8.29 -20.94
CA ALA A 151 -7.46 -8.84 -19.60
C ALA A 151 -6.14 -8.49 -18.90
N LEU A 152 -6.22 -8.35 -17.58
CA LEU A 152 -5.06 -8.29 -16.71
C LEU A 152 -4.79 -9.70 -16.16
N VAL A 153 -3.57 -10.19 -16.33
CA VAL A 153 -3.12 -11.47 -15.78
C VAL A 153 -2.40 -11.19 -14.46
N VAL A 154 -2.96 -11.72 -13.38
CA VAL A 154 -2.49 -11.50 -12.01
C VAL A 154 -1.86 -12.79 -11.49
N THR A 155 -0.56 -12.76 -11.20
CA THR A 155 0.06 -13.80 -10.38
C THR A 155 -0.12 -13.41 -8.92
N ARG A 156 -0.95 -14.16 -8.20
CA ARG A 156 -1.26 -13.95 -6.79
C ARG A 156 -0.48 -14.92 -5.92
N GLN A 157 0.09 -14.42 -4.83
CA GLN A 157 0.69 -15.27 -3.80
C GLN A 157 -0.39 -15.71 -2.78
N GLY A 158 -0.56 -17.02 -2.63
CA GLY A 158 -1.35 -17.64 -1.57
C GLY A 158 -0.48 -18.46 -0.62
N ASP A 159 -1.09 -19.05 0.40
CA ASP A 159 -0.36 -19.76 1.47
C ASP A 159 0.36 -21.02 1.00
N ARG A 160 -0.13 -21.64 -0.08
CA ARG A 160 0.38 -22.93 -0.60
C ARG A 160 1.08 -22.83 -1.95
N GLY A 161 1.12 -21.65 -2.55
CA GLY A 161 1.67 -21.46 -3.88
C GLY A 161 1.14 -20.21 -4.57
N GLN A 162 1.44 -20.11 -5.86
CA GLN A 162 0.99 -19.00 -6.69
C GLN A 162 -0.19 -19.40 -7.57
N GLU A 163 -1.13 -18.48 -7.73
CA GLU A 163 -2.30 -18.60 -8.60
C GLU A 163 -2.12 -17.64 -9.77
N VAL A 164 -2.38 -18.09 -11.00
CA VAL A 164 -2.42 -17.22 -12.18
C VAL A 164 -3.88 -16.98 -12.53
N ILE A 165 -4.32 -15.72 -12.39
CA ILE A 165 -5.71 -15.32 -12.49
C ILE A 165 -5.86 -14.40 -13.70
N HIS A 166 -6.69 -14.80 -14.68
CA HIS A 166 -7.10 -13.92 -15.77
C HIS A 166 -8.28 -13.07 -15.31
N LEU A 167 -8.07 -11.77 -15.15
CA LEU A 167 -9.05 -10.82 -14.63
C LEU A 167 -9.52 -9.90 -15.77
N PRO A 168 -10.81 -9.91 -16.14
CA PRO A 168 -11.32 -9.05 -17.21
C PRO A 168 -11.37 -7.59 -16.76
N ALA A 169 -10.96 -6.65 -17.62
CA ALA A 169 -11.20 -5.23 -17.38
C ALA A 169 -12.69 -4.86 -17.60
N PRO A 170 -13.28 -3.92 -16.83
CA PRO A 170 -12.63 -3.16 -15.77
C PRO A 170 -12.45 -3.96 -14.48
N CYS A 171 -11.27 -3.89 -13.84
CA CYS A 171 -10.97 -4.66 -12.64
C CYS A 171 -10.21 -3.87 -11.56
N LEU A 172 -10.05 -4.49 -10.40
CA LEU A 172 -9.27 -3.97 -9.28
C LEU A 172 -8.25 -5.02 -8.82
N VAL A 173 -7.04 -4.58 -8.50
CA VAL A 173 -6.00 -5.44 -7.95
C VAL A 173 -5.29 -4.76 -6.80
N THR A 174 -5.00 -5.51 -5.73
CA THR A 174 -4.05 -5.06 -4.72
C THR A 174 -2.69 -5.72 -4.90
N CYS A 175 -1.63 -4.92 -4.79
CA CYS A 175 -0.25 -5.31 -5.07
C CYS A 175 0.55 -5.52 -3.79
N SER A 176 1.33 -6.60 -3.75
CA SER A 176 2.33 -6.81 -2.71
C SER A 176 3.52 -5.86 -2.91
N ASN A 177 4.26 -5.56 -1.84
CA ASN A 177 5.43 -4.68 -1.89
C ASN A 177 6.71 -5.40 -2.34
N ASP A 178 6.67 -6.71 -2.50
CA ASP A 178 7.78 -7.57 -2.95
C ASP A 178 7.63 -8.00 -4.42
N MET A 179 6.64 -7.48 -5.14
CA MET A 179 6.37 -7.85 -6.53
C MET A 179 7.38 -7.27 -7.54
N ASN A 180 8.03 -6.16 -7.18
CA ASN A 180 8.99 -5.45 -8.02
C ASN A 180 9.90 -4.54 -7.17
N ASP A 181 10.88 -3.92 -7.82
CA ASP A 181 11.70 -2.85 -7.24
C ASP A 181 11.26 -1.49 -7.81
N PRO A 182 10.49 -0.67 -7.07
CA PRO A 182 9.99 0.60 -7.57
C PRO A 182 11.12 1.54 -8.03
N ARG A 183 10.98 2.12 -9.22
CA ARG A 183 12.02 2.99 -9.79
C ARG A 183 12.27 4.22 -8.94
N ILE A 184 13.55 4.56 -8.76
CA ILE A 184 13.96 5.78 -8.08
C ILE A 184 13.92 6.96 -9.08
N PRO A 185 13.14 8.02 -8.82
CA PRO A 185 13.08 9.19 -9.69
C PRO A 185 14.45 9.88 -9.84
N LYS A 186 14.88 10.10 -11.09
CA LYS A 186 16.05 10.94 -11.38
C LYS A 186 15.71 12.41 -11.17
N LEU A 187 16.70 13.25 -10.88
CA LEU A 187 16.52 14.71 -10.66
C LEU A 187 15.72 15.39 -11.78
N LYS A 188 15.96 15.02 -13.03
CA LYS A 188 15.21 15.52 -14.19
C LYS A 188 13.70 15.25 -14.07
N ASN A 189 13.32 14.05 -13.62
CA ASN A 189 11.92 13.66 -13.48
C ASN A 189 11.27 14.35 -12.29
N ILE A 190 12.00 14.55 -11.19
CA ILE A 190 11.54 15.33 -10.03
C ILE A 190 11.24 16.78 -10.43
N MET A 191 12.07 17.37 -11.29
CA MET A 191 11.82 18.73 -11.79
C MET A 191 10.65 18.78 -12.77
N ALA A 192 10.49 17.75 -13.62
CA ALA A 192 9.37 17.64 -14.55
C ALA A 192 8.04 17.40 -13.83
N SER A 193 8.02 16.65 -12.72
CA SER A 193 6.79 16.30 -12.00
C SER A 193 6.08 17.51 -11.41
N LYS A 194 6.79 18.61 -11.13
CA LYS A 194 6.20 19.89 -10.70
C LYS A 194 5.28 20.52 -11.74
N LYS A 195 5.49 20.22 -13.03
CA LYS A 195 4.67 20.72 -14.13
C LYS A 195 3.55 19.76 -14.52
N LYS A 196 3.59 18.51 -14.06
CA LYS A 196 2.55 17.52 -14.36
C LYS A 196 1.22 17.94 -13.70
N PRO A 197 0.08 17.72 -14.37
CA PRO A 197 -1.23 18.10 -13.84
C PRO A 197 -1.52 17.39 -12.51
N VAL A 198 -2.02 18.16 -11.55
CA VAL A 198 -2.63 17.62 -10.33
C VAL A 198 -3.96 18.34 -10.16
N GLU A 199 -5.04 17.58 -10.18
CA GLU A 199 -6.36 18.07 -9.81
C GLU A 199 -6.53 17.96 -8.29
N THR A 200 -6.91 19.04 -7.64
CA THR A 200 -7.21 19.04 -6.21
C THR A 200 -8.69 19.30 -6.01
N ARG A 201 -9.36 18.41 -5.28
CA ARG A 201 -10.78 18.52 -4.92
C ARG A 201 -10.89 18.49 -3.41
N GLU A 202 -11.47 19.53 -2.83
CA GLU A 202 -11.85 19.48 -1.41
C GLU A 202 -13.00 18.49 -1.25
N VAL A 203 -12.83 17.53 -0.34
CA VAL A 203 -13.83 16.50 -0.03
C VAL A 203 -14.02 16.40 1.48
N MET A 204 -15.22 16.01 1.88
CA MET A 204 -15.55 15.79 3.28
C MET A 204 -15.72 14.30 3.53
N PRO A 205 -14.89 13.68 4.39
CA PRO A 205 -15.12 12.29 4.78
C PRO A 205 -16.43 12.17 5.56
N GLY A 206 -17.08 11.01 5.44
CA GLY A 206 -18.18 10.64 6.32
C GLY A 206 -17.71 10.42 7.76
N ALA A 207 -18.63 10.02 8.64
CA ALA A 207 -18.25 9.62 9.99
C ALA A 207 -17.44 8.30 9.97
N PRO A 208 -16.28 8.22 10.64
CA PRO A 208 -15.54 6.97 10.75
C PRO A 208 -16.34 5.96 11.58
N ALA A 209 -16.26 4.69 11.18
CA ALA A 209 -16.90 3.58 11.88
C ALA A 209 -16.09 3.13 13.10
N LEU A 210 -14.77 3.37 13.09
CA LEU A 210 -13.85 2.98 14.15
C LEU A 210 -13.15 4.21 14.76
N ARG A 211 -12.80 4.08 16.05
CA ARG A 211 -11.99 5.08 16.75
C ARG A 211 -10.95 4.36 17.61
N THR A 212 -9.68 4.71 17.42
CA THR A 212 -8.60 4.23 18.29
C THR A 212 -8.75 4.85 19.67
N VAL A 213 -8.76 4.00 20.70
CA VAL A 213 -8.93 4.43 22.11
C VAL A 213 -7.59 4.64 22.82
N ALA A 214 -6.60 3.80 22.52
CA ALA A 214 -5.25 3.89 23.07
C ALA A 214 -4.28 3.05 22.22
N TYR A 215 -2.99 3.34 22.36
CA TYR A 215 -1.88 2.55 21.87
C TYR A 215 -1.08 1.99 23.05
N GLU A 216 -0.45 0.83 22.84
CA GLU A 216 0.48 0.21 23.79
C GLU A 216 1.67 -0.37 23.01
N MET A 217 2.87 -0.26 23.57
CA MET A 217 4.04 -0.93 22.98
C MET A 217 3.98 -2.42 23.31
N PRO A 218 4.39 -3.31 22.38
CA PRO A 218 4.55 -4.72 22.71
C PRO A 218 5.56 -4.87 23.88
N PRO A 219 5.41 -5.93 24.70
CA PRO A 219 6.32 -6.16 25.79
C PRO A 219 7.77 -6.27 25.29
N ALA A 220 8.71 -5.79 26.08
CA ALA A 220 10.12 -5.94 25.77
C ALA A 220 10.47 -7.43 25.62
N ARG A 221 11.27 -7.76 24.61
CA ARG A 221 11.74 -9.13 24.40
C ARG A 221 12.54 -9.57 25.63
N GLU A 222 12.24 -10.76 26.13
CA GLU A 222 13.05 -11.37 27.17
C GLU A 222 14.46 -11.69 26.65
N PRO A 223 15.49 -11.67 27.51
CA PRO A 223 16.83 -12.07 27.13
C PRO A 223 16.83 -13.48 26.52
N GLY A 224 17.41 -13.61 25.33
CA GLY A 224 17.58 -14.91 24.70
C GLY A 224 18.50 -15.82 25.52
N ARG A 225 18.25 -17.12 25.46
CA ARG A 225 19.10 -18.13 26.10
C ARG A 225 20.14 -18.65 25.12
N THR A 226 21.42 -18.44 25.42
CA THR A 226 22.52 -19.11 24.71
C THR A 226 22.63 -20.55 25.20
N ILE A 227 22.72 -21.51 24.28
CA ILE A 227 22.91 -22.92 24.60
C ILE A 227 24.42 -23.22 24.49
N PRO A 228 25.10 -23.52 25.60
CA PRO A 228 26.54 -23.79 25.59
C PRO A 228 26.84 -25.22 25.10
N GLY A 229 28.09 -25.48 24.73
CA GLY A 229 28.59 -26.82 24.38
C GLY A 229 29.12 -26.91 22.94
N GLU A 230 29.50 -28.12 22.54
CA GLU A 230 29.92 -28.39 21.17
C GLU A 230 28.75 -28.20 20.20
N PRO A 231 28.98 -27.72 18.96
CA PRO A 231 27.90 -27.35 18.04
C PRO A 231 26.84 -28.44 17.83
N ALA A 232 27.26 -29.71 17.76
CA ALA A 232 26.35 -30.83 17.54
C ALA A 232 25.44 -31.15 18.73
N ASP A 233 25.87 -30.86 19.95
CA ASP A 233 25.10 -31.09 21.17
C ASP A 233 24.20 -29.88 21.44
N ALA A 234 24.73 -28.67 21.27
CA ALA A 234 23.95 -27.44 21.39
C ALA A 234 22.80 -27.39 20.37
N ALA A 235 22.99 -27.89 19.14
CA ALA A 235 21.91 -28.00 18.15
C ALA A 235 20.82 -29.00 18.57
N ARG A 236 21.19 -30.15 19.15
CA ARG A 236 20.23 -31.13 19.65
C ARG A 236 19.43 -30.59 20.82
N ASP A 237 20.09 -29.92 21.75
CA ASP A 237 19.44 -29.24 22.87
C ASP A 237 18.53 -28.11 22.38
N LEU A 238 18.94 -27.34 21.37
CA LEU A 238 18.10 -26.29 20.78
C LEU A 238 16.81 -26.87 20.23
N VAL A 239 16.87 -27.94 19.44
CA VAL A 239 15.67 -28.59 18.88
C VAL A 239 14.74 -29.06 20.00
N ARG A 240 15.29 -29.69 21.05
CA ARG A 240 14.51 -30.13 22.21
C ARG A 240 13.82 -28.95 22.90
N LEU A 241 14.54 -27.87 23.16
CA LEU A 241 14.00 -26.67 23.80
C LEU A 241 12.92 -26.01 22.93
N LEU A 242 13.12 -25.97 21.60
CA LEU A 242 12.14 -25.42 20.67
C LEU A 242 10.86 -26.25 20.58
N ALA A 243 10.96 -27.58 20.61
CA ALA A 243 9.82 -28.49 20.57
C ALA A 243 9.07 -28.53 21.91
N ASP A 244 9.78 -28.71 23.02
CA ASP A 244 9.18 -29.02 24.31
C ASP A 244 8.78 -27.77 25.10
N GLU A 245 9.67 -26.76 25.15
CA GLU A 245 9.49 -25.55 25.96
C GLU A 245 8.81 -24.44 25.15
N ALA A 246 9.35 -24.10 23.98
CA ALA A 246 8.86 -22.98 23.17
C ALA A 246 7.68 -23.37 22.26
N ARG A 247 7.51 -24.66 21.94
CA ARG A 247 6.51 -25.20 20.99
C ARG A 247 6.48 -24.44 19.66
N ALA A 248 7.67 -24.13 19.16
CA ALA A 248 7.85 -23.30 17.97
C ALA A 248 8.11 -24.13 16.69
N ILE A 249 8.28 -25.44 16.82
CA ILE A 249 8.50 -26.41 15.74
C ILE A 249 7.77 -27.73 16.05
#